data_AF-A0A938QN45-F1
#
_entry.id   AF-A0A938QN45-F1
#
_cell.length_a   1.000
_cell.length_b   1.000
_cell.length_c   1.000
_cell.angle_alpha   90.00
_cell.angle_beta   90.00
_cell.angle_gamma   90.00
#
_symmetry.space_group_name_H-M   'P 1'
#
loop_
_entity.id
_entity.type
_entity.pdbx_description
1 polymer ?
#
loop_
_entity_poly.entity_id
_entity_poly.type
_entity_poly.pdbx_seq_one_letter_code
_entity_poly.pdbx_strand_id
1 'polypeptide(L)'
;MEPMHSVPFRVIAMVGVEDGVFPRASRPRAWDPFAQPAPYEHDRRILDRHLFLESILCARDVLLVFGRGFESVRGQRVPMSVVVEELAELLEPDSTQRSLVRAHPLQPWSPRSFADAARLPYGKAVVDAAQTVDFNGADSSRGAKLRTG
;
A
#
# COMPACT_ATOMS: atom_id res chain seq x y z
N MET A 1 -15.62 -2.06 1.42
CA MET A 1 -16.23 -1.53 0.18
C MET A 1 -16.80 -2.71 -0.57
N GLU A 2 -18.02 -2.57 -1.06
CA GLU A 2 -18.68 -3.57 -1.89
C GLU A 2 -18.66 -3.08 -3.35
N PRO A 3 -18.40 -3.96 -4.33
CA PRO A 3 -18.39 -3.60 -5.74
C PRO A 3 -19.74 -3.02 -6.18
N MET A 4 -19.76 -2.25 -7.28
CA MET A 4 -20.98 -1.71 -7.90
C MET A 4 -21.74 -0.68 -7.05
N HIS A 5 -21.12 -0.19 -5.98
CA HIS A 5 -21.61 0.92 -5.14
C HIS A 5 -20.62 2.10 -5.11
N SER A 6 -19.72 2.17 -6.08
CA SER A 6 -18.67 3.20 -6.14
C SER A 6 -19.24 4.55 -6.61
N VAL A 7 -18.99 5.60 -5.83
CA VAL A 7 -19.35 6.99 -6.14
C VAL A 7 -18.05 7.77 -6.43
N PRO A 8 -18.04 8.76 -7.33
CA PRO A 8 -16.84 9.57 -7.57
C PRO A 8 -16.38 10.36 -6.33
N PHE A 9 -15.08 10.29 -6.02
CA PHE A 9 -14.46 11.08 -4.95
C PHE A 9 -13.21 11.79 -5.46
N ARG A 10 -12.90 12.95 -4.89
CA ARG A 10 -11.65 13.67 -5.21
C ARG A 10 -10.42 12.83 -4.89
N VAL A 11 -10.40 12.22 -3.71
CA VAL A 11 -9.32 11.36 -3.26
C VAL A 11 -9.91 10.02 -2.83
N ILE A 12 -9.32 8.92 -3.31
CA ILE A 12 -9.63 7.57 -2.88
C ILE A 12 -8.37 6.96 -2.28
N ALA A 13 -8.49 6.34 -1.11
CA ALA A 13 -7.39 5.65 -0.44
C ALA A 13 -7.76 4.19 -0.18
N MET A 14 -6.96 3.26 -0.69
CA MET A 14 -7.08 1.83 -0.46
C MET A 14 -5.96 1.36 0.47
N VAL A 15 -6.29 0.56 1.47
CA VAL A 15 -5.34 0.08 2.49
C VAL A 15 -5.41 -1.44 2.56
N GLY A 16 -4.26 -2.08 2.78
CA GLY A 16 -4.15 -3.54 2.85
C GLY A 16 -4.08 -4.19 1.46
N VAL A 17 -3.59 -3.46 0.46
CA VAL A 17 -3.52 -3.91 -0.93
C VAL A 17 -2.20 -4.64 -1.19
N GLU A 18 -1.87 -5.58 -0.32
CA GLU A 18 -0.70 -6.45 -0.45
C GLU A 18 -1.05 -7.85 -0.97
N ASP A 19 -0.04 -8.56 -1.44
CA ASP A 19 -0.20 -9.93 -1.93
C ASP A 19 -0.73 -10.88 -0.83
N GLY A 20 -1.56 -11.84 -1.25
CA GLY A 20 -2.25 -12.77 -0.36
C GLY A 20 -3.42 -12.18 0.44
N VAL A 21 -3.56 -10.85 0.50
CA VAL A 21 -4.71 -10.17 1.14
C VAL A 21 -5.68 -9.65 0.10
N PHE A 22 -5.16 -9.04 -0.98
CA PHE A 22 -5.96 -8.50 -2.07
C PHE A 22 -5.42 -8.97 -3.44
N PRO A 23 -6.28 -9.31 -4.41
CA PRO A 23 -7.70 -9.61 -4.26
C PRO A 23 -7.93 -10.79 -3.30
N ARG A 24 -9.07 -10.83 -2.61
CA ARG A 24 -9.36 -11.91 -1.66
C ARG A 24 -9.55 -13.22 -2.41
N ALA A 25 -8.93 -14.29 -1.91
CA ALA A 25 -9.17 -15.63 -2.42
C ALA A 25 -10.61 -16.07 -2.08
N SER A 26 -11.31 -16.63 -3.06
CA SER A 26 -12.51 -17.42 -2.79
C SER A 26 -12.10 -18.87 -2.62
N ARG A 27 -12.32 -19.39 -1.41
CA ARG A 27 -12.16 -20.81 -1.14
C ARG A 27 -13.55 -21.36 -0.83
N PRO A 28 -14.17 -22.14 -1.73
CA PRO A 28 -15.42 -22.80 -1.42
C PRO A 28 -15.23 -23.74 -0.23
N ARG A 29 -16.26 -23.86 0.61
CA ARG A 29 -16.22 -24.76 1.78
C ARG A 29 -16.23 -26.21 1.27
N ALA A 30 -15.36 -27.05 1.82
CA ALA A 30 -15.20 -28.44 1.35
C ALA A 30 -16.46 -29.31 1.45
N TRP A 31 -17.42 -28.92 2.31
CA TRP A 31 -18.68 -29.63 2.53
C TRP A 31 -19.86 -29.01 1.77
N ASP A 32 -19.65 -27.92 1.03
CA ASP A 32 -20.72 -27.23 0.33
C ASP A 32 -21.05 -27.94 -1.00
N PRO A 33 -22.24 -28.54 -1.15
CA PRO A 33 -22.63 -29.21 -2.39
C PRO A 33 -22.81 -28.24 -3.57
N PHE A 34 -22.90 -26.92 -3.30
CA PHE A 34 -22.97 -25.86 -4.30
C PHE A 34 -21.63 -25.13 -4.49
N ALA A 35 -20.51 -25.74 -4.07
CA ALA A 35 -19.16 -25.18 -4.17
C ALA A 35 -18.71 -24.80 -5.60
N GLN A 36 -19.35 -25.33 -6.64
CA GLN A 36 -19.12 -24.92 -8.02
C GLN A 36 -19.99 -23.69 -8.32
N PRO A 37 -19.38 -22.51 -8.56
CA PRO A 37 -20.14 -21.30 -8.82
C PRO A 37 -20.96 -21.47 -10.10
N ALA A 38 -22.21 -20.99 -10.06
CA ALA A 38 -23.04 -20.93 -11.25
C ALA A 38 -22.45 -19.91 -12.25
N PRO A 39 -22.75 -20.01 -13.56
CA PRO A 39 -22.21 -19.09 -14.58
C PRO A 39 -22.46 -17.60 -14.32
N TYR A 40 -23.49 -17.26 -13.53
CA TYR A 40 -23.89 -15.91 -13.15
C TYR A 40 -23.40 -15.49 -11.76
N GLU A 41 -22.71 -16.37 -11.04
CA GLU A 41 -22.16 -16.07 -9.72
C GLU A 41 -20.72 -15.57 -9.86
N HIS A 42 -20.47 -14.36 -9.36
CA HIS A 42 -19.14 -13.79 -9.39
C HIS A 42 -18.34 -14.24 -8.17
N ASP A 43 -17.19 -14.86 -8.44
CA ASP A 43 -16.18 -15.12 -7.43
C ASP A 43 -15.76 -13.78 -6.76
N ARG A 44 -15.57 -13.82 -5.43
CA ARG A 44 -15.02 -12.72 -4.64
C ARG A 44 -13.75 -12.12 -5.25
N ARG A 45 -12.87 -12.94 -5.83
CA ARG A 45 -11.64 -12.48 -6.50
C ARG A 45 -11.95 -11.58 -7.70
N ILE A 46 -12.95 -11.93 -8.50
CA ILE A 46 -13.38 -11.12 -9.66
C ILE A 46 -14.00 -9.82 -9.19
N LEU A 47 -14.86 -9.88 -8.17
CA LEU A 47 -15.47 -8.72 -7.55
C LEU A 47 -14.44 -7.72 -6.99
N ASP A 48 -13.38 -8.21 -6.35
CA ASP A 48 -12.30 -7.38 -5.83
C ASP A 48 -11.46 -6.73 -6.94
N ARG A 49 -11.19 -7.45 -8.04
CA ARG A 49 -10.54 -6.86 -9.23
C ARG A 49 -11.41 -5.76 -9.84
N HIS A 50 -12.72 -6.00 -9.92
CA HIS A 50 -13.67 -5.00 -10.39
C HIS A 50 -13.68 -3.76 -9.49
N LEU A 51 -13.70 -3.95 -8.17
CA LEU A 51 -13.65 -2.88 -7.18
C LEU A 51 -12.36 -2.04 -7.29
N PHE A 52 -11.22 -2.66 -7.59
CA PHE A 52 -9.97 -1.94 -7.86
C PHE A 52 -10.09 -1.05 -9.10
N LEU A 53 -10.66 -1.58 -10.19
CA LEU A 53 -10.91 -0.81 -11.41
C LEU A 53 -11.89 0.34 -11.16
N GLU A 54 -12.98 0.10 -10.44
CA GLU A 54 -13.93 1.15 -10.06
C GLU A 54 -13.24 2.26 -9.26
N SER A 55 -12.34 1.89 -8.33
CA SER A 55 -11.58 2.84 -7.53
C SER A 55 -10.70 3.74 -8.40
N ILE A 56 -10.07 3.19 -9.44
CA ILE A 56 -9.31 3.96 -10.43
C ILE A 56 -10.22 4.93 -11.19
N LEU A 57 -11.38 4.45 -11.65
CA LEU A 57 -12.33 5.26 -12.44
C LEU A 57 -13.04 6.34 -11.62
N CYS A 58 -13.22 6.12 -10.32
CA CYS A 58 -13.93 7.04 -9.43
C CYS A 58 -13.03 8.12 -8.81
N ALA A 59 -11.72 7.89 -8.73
CA ALA A 59 -10.76 8.87 -8.19
C ALA A 59 -10.58 10.03 -9.18
N ARG A 60 -10.88 11.26 -8.73
CA ARG A 60 -10.82 12.46 -9.60
C ARG A 60 -9.50 13.19 -9.55
N ASP A 61 -8.87 13.25 -8.37
CA ASP A 61 -7.61 13.96 -8.17
C ASP A 61 -6.49 12.95 -7.86
N VAL A 62 -6.69 12.06 -6.88
CA VAL A 62 -5.63 11.16 -6.38
C VAL A 62 -6.18 9.80 -5.97
N LEU A 63 -5.51 8.73 -6.43
CA LEU A 63 -5.65 7.37 -5.89
C LEU A 63 -4.43 7.03 -5.03
N LEU A 64 -4.64 6.77 -3.74
CA LEU A 64 -3.61 6.33 -2.81
C LEU A 64 -3.77 4.84 -2.55
N VAL A 65 -2.69 4.07 -2.69
CA VAL A 65 -2.70 2.62 -2.43
C VAL A 65 -1.63 2.29 -1.40
N PHE A 66 -2.06 1.70 -0.29
CA PHE A 66 -1.22 1.33 0.82
C PHE A 66 -1.25 -0.19 1.03
N GLY A 67 -0.08 -0.77 1.21
CA GLY A 67 0.09 -2.18 1.56
C GLY A 67 1.29 -2.34 2.47
N ARG A 68 1.36 -3.49 3.15
CA ARG A 68 2.52 -3.86 3.95
C ARG A 68 3.68 -4.23 3.02
N GLY A 69 4.81 -3.56 3.17
CA GLY A 69 6.04 -3.92 2.44
C GLY A 69 6.86 -5.04 3.08
N PHE A 70 6.63 -5.34 4.36
CA PHE A 70 7.35 -6.36 5.12
C PHE A 70 6.43 -7.10 6.10
N GLU A 71 6.71 -8.37 6.34
CA GLU A 71 6.05 -9.18 7.34
C GLU A 71 6.53 -8.81 8.75
N SER A 72 5.61 -8.64 9.70
CA SER A 72 5.93 -8.18 11.06
C SER A 72 6.81 -9.14 11.86
N VAL A 73 6.79 -10.45 11.57
CA VAL A 73 7.48 -11.47 12.36
C VAL A 73 8.86 -11.78 11.77
N ARG A 74 8.91 -12.12 10.49
CA ARG A 74 10.15 -12.57 9.84
C ARG A 74 10.88 -11.46 9.09
N GLY A 75 10.27 -10.28 8.94
CA GLY A 75 10.84 -9.17 8.18
C GLY A 75 10.97 -9.46 6.68
N GLN A 76 10.32 -10.51 6.18
CA GLN A 76 10.37 -10.84 4.76
C GLN A 76 9.61 -9.78 3.96
N ARG A 77 10.13 -9.47 2.76
CA ARG A 77 9.46 -8.52 1.86
C ARG A 77 8.12 -9.10 1.41
N VAL A 78 7.08 -8.31 1.55
CA VAL A 78 5.74 -8.63 1.04
C VAL A 78 5.52 -7.77 -0.21
N PRO A 79 5.26 -8.38 -1.37
CA PRO A 79 4.95 -7.62 -2.58
C PRO A 79 3.57 -6.97 -2.48
N MET A 80 3.33 -5.96 -3.32
CA MET A 80 1.99 -5.40 -3.46
C MET A 80 1.08 -6.40 -4.19
N SER A 81 -0.23 -6.17 -4.11
CA SER A 81 -1.21 -6.98 -4.83
C SER A 81 -0.90 -7.04 -6.34
N VAL A 82 -1.18 -8.19 -6.96
CA VAL A 82 -1.00 -8.41 -8.41
C VAL A 82 -1.63 -7.31 -9.27
N VAL A 83 -2.81 -6.78 -8.89
CA VAL A 83 -3.46 -5.71 -9.68
C VAL A 83 -2.74 -4.37 -9.59
N VAL A 84 -2.05 -4.12 -8.48
CA VAL A 84 -1.24 -2.91 -8.29
C VAL A 84 0.05 -3.04 -9.09
N GLU A 85 0.64 -4.23 -9.12
CA GLU A 85 1.82 -4.53 -9.91
C GLU A 85 1.52 -4.44 -11.41
N GLU A 86 0.39 -5.00 -11.88
CA GLU A 86 -0.12 -4.85 -13.25
C GLU A 86 -0.32 -3.36 -13.62
N LEU A 87 -0.90 -2.56 -12.72
CA LEU A 87 -1.09 -1.12 -12.94
C LEU A 87 0.25 -0.37 -12.99
N ALA A 88 1.18 -0.70 -12.10
CA ALA A 88 2.50 -0.06 -12.07
C ALA A 88 3.29 -0.35 -13.36
N GLU A 89 3.24 -1.59 -13.84
CA GLU A 89 3.86 -1.99 -15.11
C GLU A 89 3.23 -1.25 -16.31
N LEU A 90 1.90 -1.07 -16.30
CA LEU A 90 1.22 -0.29 -17.34
C LEU A 90 1.61 1.20 -17.33
N LEU A 91 1.78 1.79 -16.14
CA LEU A 91 2.11 3.21 -15.99
C LEU A 91 3.59 3.51 -16.23
N GLU A 92 4.48 2.58 -15.91
CA GLU A 92 5.93 2.75 -16.03
C GLU A 92 6.63 1.55 -16.72
N PRO A 93 6.30 1.23 -17.99
CA PRO A 93 6.73 -0.01 -18.66
C PRO A 93 8.25 -0.15 -18.83
N ASP A 94 8.97 0.97 -19.03
CA ASP A 94 10.41 1.00 -19.24
C ASP A 94 11.21 1.35 -17.97
N SER A 95 10.55 1.42 -16.82
CA SER A 95 11.19 1.89 -15.60
C SER A 95 11.99 0.77 -14.91
N THR A 96 13.31 0.96 -14.83
CA THR A 96 14.16 0.19 -13.91
C THR A 96 13.99 0.64 -12.45
N GLN A 97 13.38 1.81 -12.24
CA GLN A 97 13.07 2.38 -10.93
C GLN A 97 11.57 2.61 -10.80
N ARG A 98 10.94 1.94 -9.83
CA ARG A 98 9.52 2.14 -9.47
C ARG A 98 9.32 3.50 -8.82
N SER A 99 9.24 4.57 -9.60
CA SER A 99 9.15 5.94 -9.07
C SER A 99 7.82 6.18 -8.34
N LEU A 100 6.80 5.40 -8.69
CA LEU A 100 5.47 5.41 -8.08
C LEU A 100 5.41 4.75 -6.70
N VAL A 101 6.40 3.91 -6.34
CA VAL A 101 6.37 3.13 -5.09
C VAL A 101 7.29 3.74 -4.05
N ARG A 102 6.72 4.13 -2.91
CA ARG A 102 7.48 4.60 -1.75
C ARG A 102 7.46 3.59 -0.62
N ALA A 103 8.64 3.14 -0.22
CA ALA A 103 8.80 2.36 1.00
C ALA A 103 8.84 3.28 2.23
N HIS A 104 7.90 3.10 3.15
CA HIS A 104 7.88 3.78 4.44
C HIS A 104 8.70 3.01 5.48
N PRO A 105 9.42 3.69 6.40
CA PRO A 105 10.15 3.02 7.48
C PRO A 105 9.17 2.40 8.48
N LEU A 106 9.65 1.37 9.20
CA LEU A 106 8.84 0.67 10.21
C LEU A 106 8.45 1.58 11.38
N GLN A 107 9.36 2.46 11.80
CA GLN A 107 9.14 3.39 12.91
C GLN A 107 8.85 4.80 12.38
N PRO A 108 7.83 5.48 12.90
CA PRO A 108 7.43 6.80 12.39
C PRO A 108 8.50 7.87 12.65
N TRP A 109 9.27 7.75 13.74
CA TRP A 109 10.37 8.67 14.09
C TRP A 109 11.69 8.38 13.35
N SER A 110 11.73 7.42 12.41
CA SER A 110 12.94 7.16 11.61
C SER A 110 13.38 8.41 10.84
N PRO A 111 14.69 8.70 10.72
CA PRO A 111 15.19 9.85 9.95
C PRO A 111 14.72 9.84 8.50
N ARG A 112 14.48 8.65 7.94
CA ARG A 112 13.97 8.45 6.58
C ARG A 112 12.58 9.06 6.37
N SER A 113 11.76 9.16 7.43
CA SER A 113 10.45 9.84 7.38
C SER A 113 10.58 11.35 7.18
N PHE A 114 11.71 11.95 7.56
CA PHE A 114 11.96 13.39 7.50
C PHE A 114 12.77 13.81 6.28
N ALA A 115 13.17 12.86 5.43
CA ALA A 115 13.96 13.13 4.24
C ALA A 115 13.20 13.89 3.14
N ASP A 116 11.86 13.81 3.14
CA ASP A 116 10.99 14.47 2.16
C ASP A 116 10.19 15.59 2.83
N ALA A 117 10.60 16.84 2.58
CA ALA A 117 9.99 18.03 3.16
C ALA A 117 8.51 18.20 2.76
N ALA A 118 8.07 17.63 1.63
CA ALA A 118 6.69 17.72 1.19
C ALA A 118 5.74 16.80 1.97
N ARG A 119 6.27 15.83 2.74
CA ARG A 119 5.49 14.78 3.41
C ARG A 119 5.97 14.54 4.84
N LEU A 120 6.31 15.63 5.54
CA LEU A 120 6.74 15.56 6.93
C LEU A 120 5.62 14.98 7.81
N PRO A 121 5.96 14.15 8.80
CA PRO A 121 5.00 13.70 9.80
C PRO A 121 4.39 14.90 10.54
N TYR A 122 3.07 14.94 10.65
CA TYR A 122 2.34 16.07 11.26
C TYR A 122 2.36 16.08 12.80
N GLY A 123 3.01 15.12 13.46
CA GLY A 123 2.95 14.94 14.92
C GLY A 123 4.19 15.45 15.66
N LYS A 124 4.01 16.41 16.57
CA LYS A 124 5.11 16.94 17.43
C LYS A 124 5.84 15.83 18.19
N ALA A 125 5.09 14.88 18.77
CA ALA A 125 5.69 13.75 19.48
C ALA A 125 6.64 12.90 18.61
N VAL A 126 6.34 12.78 17.31
CA VAL A 126 7.17 12.02 16.36
C VAL A 126 8.45 12.80 16.03
N VAL A 127 8.34 14.13 15.89
CA VAL A 127 9.48 15.03 15.70
C VAL A 127 10.40 15.00 16.92
N ASP A 128 9.84 15.14 18.12
CA ASP A 128 10.59 15.13 19.38
C ASP A 128 11.31 13.78 19.59
N ALA A 129 10.60 12.67 19.32
CA ALA A 129 11.21 11.33 19.36
C ALA A 129 12.35 11.17 18.35
N ALA A 130 12.21 11.68 17.13
CA ALA A 130 13.25 11.61 16.11
C ALA A 130 14.51 12.42 16.48
N GLN A 131 14.36 13.48 17.27
CA GLN A 131 15.48 14.28 17.77
C GLN A 131 16.17 13.64 18.98
N THR A 132 15.44 12.83 19.75
CA THR A 132 15.93 12.23 21.00
C THR A 132 16.58 10.86 20.79
N VAL A 133 16.12 10.09 19.79
CA VAL A 133 16.65 8.76 19.49
C VAL A 133 17.98 8.90 18.74
N ASP A 134 19.06 8.41 19.35
CA ASP A 134 20.37 8.34 18.70
C ASP A 134 20.41 7.14 17.74
N PHE A 135 20.35 7.38 16.43
CA PHE A 135 20.31 6.35 15.40
C PHE A 135 21.68 5.73 15.08
N ASN A 136 22.71 6.03 15.88
CA ASN A 136 24.12 5.63 15.69
C ASN A 136 24.37 4.10 15.63
N GLY A 137 23.36 3.25 15.84
CA GLY A 137 23.50 1.79 15.80
C GLY A 137 23.07 1.09 14.51
N ALA A 138 22.43 1.77 13.55
CA ALA A 138 21.74 1.07 12.45
C ALA A 138 22.01 1.59 11.02
N ASP A 139 22.77 2.67 10.83
CA ASP A 139 23.07 3.18 9.49
C ASP A 139 24.51 3.69 9.38
N SER A 140 25.37 2.90 8.73
CA SER A 140 26.74 3.26 8.38
C SER A 140 26.83 4.22 7.18
N SER A 141 25.74 4.90 6.81
CA SER A 141 25.75 5.85 5.69
C SER A 141 25.16 7.23 6.04
N ARG A 142 26.08 8.11 6.48
CA ARG A 142 26.07 9.59 6.38
C ARG A 142 24.90 10.36 7.03
N GLY A 143 25.25 11.06 8.11
CA GLY A 143 24.41 12.04 8.77
C GLY A 143 24.10 13.26 7.90
N ALA A 144 22.81 13.55 7.77
CA ALA A 144 22.32 14.87 7.43
C ALA A 144 21.73 15.48 8.71
N LYS A 145 22.45 16.44 9.30
CA LYS A 145 21.95 17.27 10.39
C LYS A 145 20.68 17.97 9.92
N LEU A 146 19.54 17.58 10.49
CA LEU A 146 18.27 18.29 10.33
C LEU A 146 18.44 19.70 10.91
N ARG A 147 18.54 20.70 10.04
CA ARG A 147 18.54 22.11 10.39
C ARG A 147 17.09 22.56 10.54
N THR A 148 16.72 22.90 11.76
CA THR A 148 15.51 23.64 12.12
C THR A 148 15.60 25.06 11.56
N GLY A 149 14.53 25.51 10.91
CA GLY A 149 14.24 26.90 10.57
C GLY A 149 12.77 27.15 10.89
#